data_AF-A0AB37XN27-F1
#
_entry.id   AF-A0AB37XN27-F1
#
_cell.length_a   1.000
_cell.length_b   1.000
_cell.length_c   1.000
_cell.angle_alpha   90.00
_cell.angle_beta   90.00
_cell.angle_gamma   90.00
#
_symmetry.space_group_name_H-M   'P 1'
#
loop_
_entity.id
_entity.type
_entity.pdbx_description
1 polymer ?
#
loop_
_entity_poly.entity_id
_entity_poly.type
_entity_poly.pdbx_seq_one_letter_code
_entity_poly.pdbx_strand_id
1 'polypeptide(L)'
;EQDRLRARRALVRVQGLLGPEAVRVPVLSGGHGPAERITLTVLGLVAPEPVPQADPGQPWPGRLPDPSPAVLFDDPVDLLDAQGNPIRVTSRGMFSADPARLRVRGRDDRLRWWAGPWPDDERWWDPDRASGRTARAQVL
;
A
#
# COMPACT_ATOMS: atom_id res chain seq x y z
N GLU A 1 -4.70 1.98 -30.43
CA GLU A 1 -5.97 2.71 -30.67
C GLU A 1 -7.25 1.90 -30.47
N GLN A 2 -7.53 0.87 -31.29
CA GLN A 2 -8.84 0.22 -31.32
C GLN A 2 -9.24 -0.44 -30.00
N ASP A 3 -8.31 -1.13 -29.33
CA ASP A 3 -8.59 -1.78 -28.04
C ASP A 3 -8.91 -0.78 -26.93
N ARG A 4 -8.23 0.37 -26.92
CA ARG A 4 -8.50 1.46 -25.97
C ARG A 4 -9.90 2.04 -26.17
N LEU A 5 -10.34 2.20 -27.43
CA LEU A 5 -11.70 2.65 -27.74
C LEU A 5 -12.76 1.60 -27.36
N ARG A 6 -12.48 0.31 -27.59
CA ARG A 6 -13.35 -0.80 -27.17
C ARG A 6 -13.49 -0.85 -25.64
N ALA A 7 -12.39 -0.77 -24.91
CA ALA A 7 -12.38 -0.72 -23.45
C ALA A 7 -13.17 0.47 -22.92
N ARG A 8 -12.98 1.67 -23.50
CA ARG A 8 -13.74 2.86 -23.10
C ARG A 8 -15.25 2.69 -23.31
N ARG A 9 -15.69 2.15 -24.45
CA ARG A 9 -17.11 1.90 -24.72
C ARG A 9 -17.71 0.89 -23.73
N ALA A 10 -16.97 -0.15 -23.40
CA ALA A 10 -17.40 -1.13 -22.40
C ALA A 10 -17.60 -0.47 -21.03
N LEU A 11 -16.66 0.35 -20.58
CA LEU A 11 -16.75 1.07 -19.30
C LEU A 11 -17.95 2.04 -19.25
N VAL A 12 -18.18 2.80 -20.33
CA VAL A 12 -19.35 3.70 -20.45
C VAL A 12 -20.66 2.92 -20.34
N ARG A 13 -20.74 1.74 -20.97
CA ARG A 13 -21.92 0.87 -20.86
C ARG A 13 -22.14 0.40 -19.43
N VAL A 14 -21.08 0.01 -18.71
CA VAL A 14 -21.17 -0.41 -17.31
C VAL A 14 -21.65 0.76 -16.43
N GLN A 15 -21.15 1.98 -16.63
CA GLN A 15 -21.67 3.16 -15.92
C GLN A 15 -23.15 3.43 -16.19
N GLY A 16 -23.60 3.25 -17.44
CA GLY A 16 -25.03 3.39 -17.78
C GLY A 16 -25.93 2.37 -17.06
N LEU A 17 -25.38 1.20 -16.69
CA LEU A 17 -26.12 0.13 -16.00
C LEU A 17 -26.05 0.24 -14.47
N LEU A 18 -24.89 0.63 -13.91
CA LEU A 18 -24.63 0.61 -12.47
C LEU A 18 -24.59 2.00 -11.83
N GLY A 19 -24.70 3.06 -12.63
CA GLY A 19 -24.54 4.43 -12.20
C GLY A 19 -23.11 4.97 -12.40
N PRO A 20 -22.94 6.31 -12.39
CA PRO A 20 -21.66 6.95 -12.69
C PRO A 20 -20.55 6.55 -11.72
N GLU A 21 -20.86 6.45 -10.43
CA GLU A 21 -19.92 6.15 -9.33
C GLU A 21 -19.40 4.71 -9.32
N ALA A 22 -20.05 3.81 -10.06
CA ALA A 22 -19.76 2.38 -10.04
C ALA A 22 -18.50 2.00 -10.82
N VAL A 23 -18.03 2.88 -11.72
CA VAL A 23 -16.81 2.67 -12.48
C VAL A 23 -15.78 3.70 -12.08
N ARG A 24 -14.72 3.23 -11.43
CA ARG A 24 -13.60 4.04 -10.98
C ARG A 24 -12.32 3.64 -11.69
N VAL A 25 -11.47 4.61 -11.95
CA VAL A 25 -10.14 4.43 -12.54
C VAL A 25 -9.07 4.83 -11.53
N PRO A 26 -7.94 4.10 -11.47
CA PRO A 26 -6.83 4.48 -10.63
C PRO A 26 -6.06 5.65 -11.24
N VAL A 27 -5.70 6.63 -10.42
CA VAL A 27 -4.72 7.66 -10.74
C VAL A 27 -3.65 7.75 -9.68
N LEU A 28 -2.43 8.10 -10.12
CA LEU A 28 -1.32 8.33 -9.22
C LEU A 28 -1.67 9.50 -8.30
N SER A 29 -1.52 9.29 -6.99
CA SER A 29 -1.70 10.30 -5.97
C SER A 29 -0.43 10.47 -5.15
N GLY A 30 -0.36 11.55 -4.39
CA GLY A 30 0.67 11.77 -3.37
C GLY A 30 0.53 10.80 -2.20
N GLY A 31 0.77 11.31 -1.00
CA GLY A 31 0.76 10.51 0.23
C GLY A 31 2.14 10.05 0.68
N HIS A 32 2.16 9.39 1.81
CA HIS A 32 3.35 9.00 2.56
C HIS A 32 3.60 7.49 2.47
N GLY A 33 2.54 6.68 2.41
CA GLY A 33 2.64 5.22 2.26
C GLY A 33 2.33 4.72 0.85
N PRO A 34 2.80 3.50 0.47
CA PRO A 34 2.42 2.89 -0.81
C PRO A 34 0.90 2.68 -0.95
N ALA A 35 0.15 2.59 0.15
CA ALA A 35 -1.32 2.48 0.16
C ALA A 35 -2.02 3.76 -0.35
N GLU A 36 -1.38 4.92 -0.21
CA GLU A 36 -1.97 6.22 -0.53
C GLU A 36 -1.65 6.67 -1.95
N ARG A 37 -0.69 6.00 -2.62
CA ARG A 37 -0.19 6.37 -3.94
C ARG A 37 -1.18 6.17 -5.07
N ILE A 38 -2.34 5.58 -4.81
CA ILE A 38 -3.40 5.39 -5.81
C ILE A 38 -4.71 5.92 -5.25
N THR A 39 -5.31 6.88 -5.96
CA THR A 39 -6.70 7.29 -5.73
C THR A 39 -7.59 6.67 -6.80
N LEU A 40 -8.70 6.07 -6.39
CA LEU A 40 -9.76 5.63 -7.31
C LEU A 40 -10.74 6.78 -7.53
N THR A 41 -10.78 7.32 -8.74
CA THR A 41 -11.68 8.40 -9.12
C THR A 41 -12.70 7.93 -10.14
N VAL A 42 -13.85 8.59 -10.16
CA VAL A 42 -14.96 8.25 -11.07
C VAL A 42 -14.52 8.45 -12.51
N LEU A 43 -14.87 7.51 -13.38
CA LEU A 43 -14.60 7.67 -14.81
C LEU A 43 -15.43 8.85 -15.38
N GLY A 44 -14.75 9.96 -15.70
CA GLY A 44 -15.37 11.11 -16.33
C GLY A 44 -15.82 10.82 -17.78
N LEU A 45 -17.11 11.01 -18.08
CA LEU A 45 -17.68 10.83 -19.42
C LEU A 45 -17.29 11.97 -20.38
N VAL A 46 -17.20 13.19 -19.84
CA VAL A 46 -16.82 14.44 -20.53
C VAL A 46 -15.83 15.14 -19.59
N ALA A 47 -14.54 14.98 -19.85
CA ALA A 47 -13.43 15.24 -18.93
C ALA A 47 -13.60 16.50 -18.04
N PRO A 48 -13.54 16.32 -16.72
CA PRO A 48 -12.47 16.91 -15.94
C PRO A 48 -11.35 15.88 -15.80
N GLU A 49 -10.11 16.36 -15.87
CA GLU A 49 -8.94 15.54 -15.60
C GLU A 49 -9.12 14.89 -14.21
N PRO A 50 -8.86 13.57 -14.08
CA PRO A 50 -9.05 12.89 -12.81
C PRO A 50 -8.21 13.56 -11.72
N VAL A 51 -8.89 14.17 -10.74
CA VAL A 51 -8.22 14.88 -9.66
C VAL A 51 -7.80 13.86 -8.59
N PRO A 52 -6.49 13.68 -8.32
CA PRO A 52 -6.03 12.82 -7.24
C PRO A 52 -6.35 13.45 -5.88
N GLN A 53 -6.48 12.63 -4.84
CA GLN A 53 -6.79 13.13 -3.49
C GLN A 53 -5.64 13.98 -2.91
N ALA A 54 -4.41 13.62 -3.21
CA ALA A 54 -3.19 14.36 -2.88
C ALA A 54 -2.32 14.56 -4.13
N ASP A 55 -1.60 15.69 -4.19
CA ASP A 55 -0.70 16.04 -5.29
C ASP A 55 0.43 14.99 -5.43
N PRO A 56 0.51 14.27 -6.57
CA PRO A 56 1.53 13.26 -6.79
C PRO A 56 2.94 13.82 -6.98
N GLY A 57 3.08 15.13 -7.23
CA GLY A 57 4.37 15.82 -7.38
C GLY A 57 5.04 16.18 -6.06
N GLN A 58 4.35 16.04 -4.93
CA GLN A 58 4.95 16.25 -3.61
C GLN A 58 6.05 15.22 -3.30
N PRO A 59 7.04 15.56 -2.46
CA PRO A 59 8.01 14.59 -1.98
C PRO A 59 7.30 13.37 -1.37
N TRP A 60 7.90 12.19 -1.56
CA TRP A 60 7.42 10.94 -0.97
C TRP A 60 8.45 10.41 0.06
N PRO A 61 8.50 11.00 1.28
CA PRO A 61 9.27 10.44 2.38
C PRO A 61 8.77 9.01 2.67
N GLY A 62 9.67 8.05 2.80
CA GLY A 62 9.28 6.64 2.96
C GLY A 62 8.96 5.91 1.64
N ARG A 63 9.30 6.50 0.48
CA ARG A 63 9.25 5.79 -0.81
C ARG A 63 9.99 4.47 -0.73
N LEU A 64 9.27 3.39 -1.00
CA LEU A 64 9.86 2.05 -1.11
C LEU A 64 10.71 1.96 -2.39
N PRO A 65 11.82 1.21 -2.36
CA PRO A 65 12.58 0.93 -3.56
C PRO A 65 11.72 0.19 -4.59
N ASP A 66 12.05 0.37 -5.87
CA ASP A 66 11.42 -0.40 -6.93
C ASP A 66 11.82 -1.89 -6.81
N PRO A 67 10.93 -2.84 -7.15
CA PRO A 67 9.58 -2.63 -7.64
C PRO A 67 8.58 -2.26 -6.55
N SER A 68 7.58 -1.44 -6.91
CA SER A 68 6.44 -1.16 -6.02
C SER A 68 5.71 -2.46 -5.64
N PRO A 69 5.28 -2.62 -4.38
CA PRO A 69 4.56 -3.82 -3.96
C PRO A 69 3.26 -3.98 -4.74
N ALA A 70 2.98 -5.19 -5.21
CA ALA A 70 1.73 -5.50 -5.92
C ALA A 70 0.54 -5.75 -4.97
N VAL A 71 0.83 -6.08 -3.72
CA VAL A 71 -0.16 -6.36 -2.67
C VAL A 71 0.25 -5.60 -1.42
N LEU A 72 -0.73 -4.92 -0.81
CA LEU A 72 -0.60 -4.31 0.49
C LEU A 72 -1.49 -5.06 1.46
N PHE A 73 -1.02 -5.24 2.69
CA PHE A 73 -1.68 -6.05 3.69
C PHE A 73 -2.05 -5.17 4.88
N ASP A 74 -3.34 -4.89 5.04
CA ASP A 74 -3.85 -4.00 6.09
C ASP A 74 -4.31 -4.76 7.34
N ASP A 75 -4.45 -6.09 7.25
CA ASP A 75 -4.79 -6.92 8.41
C ASP A 75 -3.57 -7.13 9.32
N PRO A 76 -3.75 -7.18 10.65
CA PRO A 76 -2.66 -7.50 11.57
C PRO A 76 -2.04 -8.88 11.29
N VAL A 77 -0.70 -8.94 11.33
CA VAL A 77 0.10 -10.15 11.15
C VAL A 77 1.15 -10.26 12.25
N ASP A 78 1.47 -11.47 12.68
CA ASP A 78 2.65 -11.70 13.53
C ASP A 78 3.83 -12.08 12.65
N LEU A 79 4.90 -11.29 12.71
CA LEU A 79 6.18 -11.61 12.09
C LEU A 79 7.06 -12.31 13.13
N LEU A 80 7.57 -13.51 12.84
CA LEU A 80 8.31 -14.33 13.80
C LEU A 80 9.71 -14.70 13.28
N ASP A 81 10.64 -14.91 14.20
CA ASP A 81 11.97 -15.46 13.91
C ASP A 81 11.94 -16.99 13.69
N ALA A 82 13.11 -17.58 13.43
CA ALA A 82 13.24 -19.02 13.19
C ALA A 82 12.89 -19.88 14.43
N GLN A 83 12.94 -19.31 15.62
CA GLN A 83 12.62 -19.95 16.90
C GLN A 83 11.14 -19.74 17.30
N GLY A 84 10.39 -18.94 16.55
CA GLY A 84 9.00 -18.62 16.81
C GLY A 84 8.78 -17.43 17.74
N ASN A 85 9.81 -16.63 18.04
CA ASN A 85 9.66 -15.41 18.82
C ASN A 85 9.17 -14.26 17.94
N PRO A 86 8.34 -13.35 18.47
CA PRO A 86 7.91 -12.15 17.75
C PRO A 86 9.07 -11.23 17.37
N ILE A 87 9.10 -10.82 16.10
CA ILE A 87 9.97 -9.76 15.60
C ILE A 87 9.43 -8.41 16.05
N ARG A 88 10.32 -7.57 16.59
CA ARG A 88 10.02 -6.19 16.98
C ARG A 88 10.90 -5.21 16.20
N VAL A 89 10.46 -3.97 16.11
CA VAL A 89 11.28 -2.86 15.62
C VAL A 89 12.05 -2.26 16.80
N THR A 90 13.36 -2.22 16.69
CA THR A 90 14.26 -1.64 17.70
C THR A 90 14.23 -0.11 17.69
N SER A 91 14.85 0.51 18.69
CA SER A 91 14.98 1.98 18.75
C SER A 91 15.72 2.59 17.56
N ARG A 92 16.54 1.80 16.86
CA ARG A 92 17.27 2.17 15.64
C ARG A 92 16.50 1.87 14.34
N GLY A 93 15.23 1.46 14.42
CA GLY A 93 14.40 1.15 13.24
C GLY A 93 14.70 -0.20 12.58
N MET A 94 15.51 -1.06 13.23
CA MET A 94 15.88 -2.40 12.72
C MET A 94 14.99 -3.50 13.30
N PHE A 95 14.89 -4.65 12.63
CA PHE A 95 14.27 -5.83 13.20
C PHE A 95 15.12 -6.42 14.32
N SER A 96 14.47 -6.96 15.34
CA SER A 96 15.14 -7.58 16.50
C SER A 96 15.87 -8.88 16.18
N ALA A 97 15.47 -9.56 15.11
CA ALA A 97 16.07 -10.77 14.55
C ALA A 97 15.66 -10.91 13.08
N ASP A 98 16.18 -11.90 12.37
CA ASP A 98 15.80 -12.19 10.99
C ASP A 98 14.38 -12.80 10.92
N PRO A 99 13.44 -12.17 10.20
CA PRO A 99 12.13 -12.75 9.91
C PRO A 99 12.24 -14.09 9.19
N ALA A 100 11.52 -15.08 9.70
CA ALA A 100 11.48 -16.41 9.11
C ALA A 100 10.05 -16.92 8.86
N ARG A 101 9.06 -16.40 9.58
CA ARG A 101 7.67 -16.85 9.50
C ARG A 101 6.70 -15.68 9.61
N LEU A 102 5.55 -15.84 8.97
CA LEU A 102 4.43 -14.92 9.03
C LEU A 102 3.20 -15.69 9.53
N ARG A 103 2.56 -15.20 10.58
CA ARG A 103 1.28 -15.73 11.05
C ARG A 103 0.14 -14.78 10.71
N VAL A 104 -0.81 -15.27 9.93
CA VAL A 104 -1.96 -14.50 9.45
C VAL A 104 -3.23 -15.30 9.67
N ARG A 105 -4.17 -14.77 10.45
CA ARG A 105 -5.49 -15.40 10.69
C ARG A 105 -5.38 -16.89 11.08
N GLY A 106 -4.41 -17.23 11.94
CA GLY A 106 -4.15 -18.59 12.42
C GLY A 106 -3.35 -19.50 11.48
N ARG A 107 -3.01 -19.05 10.26
CA ARG A 107 -2.06 -19.74 9.38
C ARG A 107 -0.65 -19.31 9.70
N ASP A 108 0.29 -20.25 9.72
CA ASP A 108 1.72 -20.02 9.97
C ASP A 108 2.50 -20.42 8.72
N ASP A 109 2.93 -19.43 7.96
CA ASP A 109 3.63 -19.59 6.69
C ASP A 109 5.11 -19.24 6.85
N ARG A 110 5.99 -20.07 6.28
CA ARG A 110 7.43 -19.81 6.26
C ARG A 110 7.77 -18.83 5.15
N LEU A 111 8.51 -17.77 5.50
CA LEU A 111 9.04 -16.82 4.54
C LEU A 111 10.12 -17.48 3.67
N ARG A 112 10.02 -17.26 2.37
CA ARG A 112 11.03 -17.57 1.35
C ARG A 112 12.04 -16.44 1.25
N TRP A 113 11.59 -15.21 1.40
CA TRP A 113 12.44 -14.02 1.30
C TRP A 113 11.81 -12.82 1.99
N TRP A 114 12.63 -11.84 2.36
CA TRP A 114 12.16 -10.54 2.84
C TRP A 114 13.17 -9.42 2.55
N ALA A 115 12.68 -8.17 2.54
CA ALA A 115 13.49 -6.95 2.50
C ALA A 115 12.94 -5.86 3.42
N GLY A 116 13.84 -4.93 3.78
CA GLY A 116 13.62 -3.91 4.81
C GLY A 116 14.53 -4.18 6.02
N PRO A 117 14.13 -3.76 7.23
CA PRO A 117 13.01 -2.89 7.52
C PRO A 117 13.25 -1.47 6.98
N TRP A 118 12.23 -0.87 6.37
CA TRP A 118 12.23 0.56 6.04
C TRP A 118 11.53 1.31 7.16
N PRO A 119 12.25 2.10 7.97
CA PRO A 119 11.66 2.85 9.06
C PRO A 119 10.53 3.73 8.56
N ASP A 120 9.45 3.76 9.33
CA ASP A 120 8.35 4.65 9.10
C ASP A 120 8.43 5.78 10.13
N ASP A 121 9.09 6.88 9.76
CA ASP A 121 9.29 8.07 10.62
C ASP A 121 8.02 8.95 10.70
N GLU A 122 6.84 8.33 10.56
CA GLU A 122 5.55 8.98 10.63
C GLU A 122 5.13 9.27 12.07
N ARG A 123 4.33 10.32 12.26
CA ARG A 123 3.52 10.57 13.48
C ARG A 123 4.33 10.67 14.78
N TRP A 124 5.63 10.95 14.72
CA TRP A 124 6.44 11.24 15.91
C TRP A 124 5.91 12.45 16.70
N TRP A 125 5.14 13.32 16.04
CA TRP A 125 4.49 14.51 16.59
C TRP A 125 3.09 14.23 17.18
N ASP A 126 2.50 13.05 16.96
CA ASP A 126 1.15 12.70 17.39
C ASP A 126 1.23 11.85 18.68
N PRO A 127 1.06 12.43 19.88
CA PRO A 127 1.29 11.73 21.14
C PRO A 127 0.34 10.54 21.37
N ASP A 128 -0.85 10.53 20.76
CA ASP A 128 -1.82 9.45 20.88
C ASP A 128 -1.49 8.26 19.95
N ARG A 129 -0.69 8.51 18.91
CA ARG A 129 -0.22 7.49 17.94
C ARG A 129 1.27 7.20 18.01
N ALA A 130 2.06 8.00 18.74
CA ALA A 130 3.51 7.90 18.89
C ALA A 130 3.97 6.73 19.78
N SER A 131 3.11 5.73 20.03
CA SER A 131 3.43 4.58 20.87
C SER A 131 4.14 3.50 20.04
N GLY A 132 5.38 3.76 19.65
CA GLY A 132 6.29 2.74 19.10
C GLY A 132 7.06 3.17 17.86
N ARG A 133 8.12 2.40 17.55
CA ARG A 133 8.81 2.48 16.25
C ARG A 133 8.10 1.53 15.29
N THR A 134 7.74 2.04 14.12
CA THR A 134 7.15 1.26 13.03
C THR A 134 8.13 1.16 11.88
N ALA A 135 8.04 0.07 11.15
CA ALA A 135 8.80 -0.13 9.92
C ALA A 135 7.99 -0.97 8.95
N ARG A 136 8.24 -0.77 7.66
CA ARG A 136 7.67 -1.54 6.57
C ARG A 136 8.65 -2.62 6.14
N ALA A 137 8.12 -3.75 5.69
CA ALA A 137 8.92 -4.80 5.06
C ALA A 137 8.13 -5.44 3.92
N GLN A 138 8.87 -5.96 2.95
CA GLN A 138 8.33 -6.81 1.91
C GLN A 138 8.70 -8.25 2.24
N VAL A 139 7.74 -9.16 2.10
CA VAL A 139 7.91 -10.58 2.42
C VAL A 139 7.35 -11.42 1.27
N LEU A 140 7.93 -12.60 1.06
CA LEU A 140 7.52 -13.61 0.07
C LEU A 140 7.50 -14.99 0.71
#